data_AF-A0A1J3K8K1-F1
#
_entry.id   AF-A0A1J3K8K1-F1
#
_cell.length_a   1.000
_cell.length_b   1.000
_cell.length_c   1.000
_cell.angle_alpha   90.00
_cell.angle_beta   90.00
_cell.angle_gamma   90.00
#
_symmetry.space_group_name_H-M   'P 1'
#
loop_
_entity.id
_entity.type
_entity.pdbx_description
1 polymer ?
#
loop_
_entity_poly.entity_id
_entity_poly.type
_entity_poly.pdbx_seq_one_letter_code
_entity_poly.pdbx_strand_id
1 'polypeptide(L)'
;KRLCSGFKYVCECCDVEIDVRCCSIREPFIHESHRHQLFLTCSEAKLCGACNKNASTVLNCVDCEFALGFDCATLPHKVKHKCDTHFLSVCFGEETSGQYWCEVCETRVDPNKRFYTCEDCSTTLHINCVIGEFTFWRPGLMSVSLYQATVLPNVFASRPCCHMCLSRCEDTSGVIYISDKYL
;
A
#
# COMPACT_ATOMS: atom_id res chain seq x y z
N LYS A 1 -6.25 -3.67 6.75
CA LYS A 1 -5.64 -2.48 7.38
C LYS A 1 -4.16 -2.52 7.06
N ARG A 2 -3.62 -1.52 6.38
CA ARG A 2 -2.17 -1.43 6.14
C ARG A 2 -1.44 -1.22 7.46
N LEU A 3 -0.38 -1.99 7.68
CA LEU A 3 0.45 -1.90 8.87
C LEU A 3 1.39 -0.68 8.77
N CYS A 4 1.73 -0.10 9.92
CA CYS A 4 2.58 1.08 10.04
C CYS A 4 3.99 0.79 9.49
N SER A 5 4.57 1.76 8.77
CA SER A 5 5.92 1.73 8.18
C SER A 5 7.09 1.64 9.18
N GLY A 6 6.79 1.52 10.48
CA GLY A 6 7.77 1.56 11.57
C GLY A 6 8.13 2.98 12.06
N PHE A 7 7.66 4.03 11.39
CA PHE A 7 7.78 5.41 11.87
C PHE A 7 6.41 6.06 12.05
N LYS A 8 6.15 6.56 13.26
CA LYS A 8 4.88 7.19 13.64
C LYS A 8 5.12 8.40 14.55
N TYR A 9 4.22 9.36 14.49
CA TYR A 9 4.08 10.38 15.53
C TYR A 9 3.08 9.89 16.57
N VAL A 10 3.38 10.14 17.84
CA VAL A 10 2.54 9.78 18.99
C VAL A 10 2.31 11.03 19.82
N CYS A 11 1.05 11.39 20.08
CA CYS A 11 0.72 12.38 21.13
C CYS A 11 0.31 11.62 22.38
N GLU A 12 1.20 11.65 23.37
CA GLU A 12 0.98 11.06 24.70
C GLU A 12 -0.28 11.63 25.39
N CYS A 13 -0.60 12.89 25.07
CA CYS A 13 -1.75 13.64 25.54
C CYS A 13 -3.12 13.09 25.11
N CYS A 14 -3.21 12.56 23.89
CA CYS A 14 -4.47 12.27 23.22
C CYS A 14 -4.62 10.79 22.81
N ASP A 15 -3.63 9.95 23.13
CA ASP A 15 -3.57 8.54 22.69
C ASP A 15 -3.73 8.39 21.16
N VAL A 16 -3.18 9.35 20.42
CA VAL A 16 -3.21 9.37 18.94
C VAL A 16 -1.87 8.94 18.41
N GLU A 17 -1.91 7.94 17.52
CA GLU A 17 -0.77 7.47 16.75
C GLU A 17 -1.03 7.63 15.25
N ILE A 18 -0.06 8.19 14.52
CA ILE A 18 -0.19 8.41 13.08
C ILE A 18 1.11 8.07 12.35
N ASP A 19 1.01 7.21 11.33
CA ASP A 19 2.12 6.83 10.46
C ASP A 19 2.67 8.07 9.71
N VAL A 20 3.99 8.16 9.58
CA VAL A 20 4.65 9.32 8.93
C VAL A 20 4.12 9.58 7.51
N ARG A 21 3.79 8.53 6.75
CA ARG A 21 3.26 8.69 5.39
C ARG A 21 1.81 9.20 5.41
N CYS A 22 1.03 8.78 6.40
CA CYS A 22 -0.30 9.36 6.63
C CYS A 22 -0.21 10.84 7.03
N CYS A 23 0.76 11.23 7.86
CA CYS A 23 1.04 12.64 8.19
C CYS A 23 1.51 13.48 7.00
N SER A 24 2.04 12.85 5.94
CA SER A 24 2.55 13.59 4.78
C SER A 24 1.44 14.15 3.88
N ILE A 25 0.20 13.70 4.09
CA ILE A 25 -0.99 14.20 3.39
C ILE A 25 -1.21 15.66 3.81
N ARG A 26 -1.28 16.55 2.82
CA ARG A 26 -1.56 17.98 3.01
C ARG A 26 -2.92 18.32 2.44
N GLU A 27 -3.62 19.22 3.12
CA GLU A 27 -4.91 19.74 2.67
C GLU A 27 -4.72 21.10 1.97
N PRO A 28 -5.46 21.37 0.88
CA PRO A 28 -6.33 20.45 0.16
C PRO A 28 -5.54 19.32 -0.53
N PHE A 29 -6.04 18.09 -0.46
CA PHE A 29 -5.41 16.96 -1.11
C PHE A 29 -6.00 16.75 -2.51
N ILE A 30 -5.15 16.77 -3.53
CA ILE A 30 -5.53 16.54 -4.93
C ILE A 30 -5.02 15.15 -5.32
N HIS A 31 -5.90 14.31 -5.87
CA HIS A 31 -5.58 12.92 -6.16
C HIS A 31 -6.08 12.52 -7.56
N GLU A 32 -5.27 11.81 -8.34
CA GLU A 32 -5.57 11.46 -9.74
C GLU A 32 -6.86 10.64 -9.92
N SER A 33 -7.29 9.92 -8.88
CA SER A 33 -8.57 9.19 -8.93
C SER A 33 -9.81 10.09 -8.80
N HIS A 34 -9.67 11.39 -8.53
CA HIS A 34 -10.80 12.29 -8.28
C HIS A 34 -10.48 13.77 -8.58
N ARG A 35 -11.41 14.48 -9.23
CA ARG A 35 -11.15 15.84 -9.75
C ARG A 35 -11.23 16.95 -8.71
N HIS A 36 -12.00 16.77 -7.64
CA HIS A 36 -12.17 17.78 -6.59
C HIS A 36 -11.12 17.67 -5.49
N GLN A 37 -11.00 18.73 -4.69
CA GLN A 37 -10.13 18.75 -3.52
C GLN A 37 -10.71 17.88 -2.41
N LEU A 38 -9.83 17.14 -1.73
CA LEU A 38 -10.18 16.25 -0.64
C LEU A 38 -9.65 16.79 0.69
N PHE A 39 -10.45 16.63 1.74
CA PHE A 39 -10.17 17.12 3.09
C PHE A 39 -10.39 16.02 4.11
N LEU A 40 -9.53 15.97 5.11
CA LEU A 40 -9.70 15.20 6.32
C LEU A 40 -10.83 15.83 7.16
N THR A 41 -11.98 15.20 7.15
CA THR A 41 -13.09 15.56 8.05
C THR A 41 -13.18 14.51 9.16
N CYS A 42 -13.76 14.87 10.31
CA CYS A 42 -14.09 13.91 11.37
C CYS A 42 -15.07 12.86 10.81
N SER A 43 -14.52 11.75 10.32
CA SER A 43 -15.26 10.79 9.52
C SER A 43 -15.31 9.43 10.19
N GLU A 44 -16.45 8.79 10.06
CA GLU A 44 -16.61 7.36 10.28
C GLU A 44 -15.95 6.56 9.15
N ALA A 45 -15.88 5.23 9.32
CA ALA A 45 -15.40 4.36 8.28
C ALA A 45 -16.28 4.46 7.01
N LYS A 46 -15.68 4.71 5.86
CA LYS A 46 -16.37 4.83 4.57
C LYS A 46 -15.77 3.91 3.52
N LEU A 47 -16.55 3.63 2.48
CA LEU A 47 -16.06 2.94 1.29
C LEU A 47 -15.11 3.86 0.52
N CYS A 48 -13.89 3.41 0.26
CA CYS A 48 -12.92 4.15 -0.54
C CYS A 48 -13.28 4.08 -2.02
N GLY A 49 -13.59 5.22 -2.64
CA GLY A 49 -13.97 5.31 -4.06
C GLY A 49 -12.87 4.92 -5.06
N ALA A 50 -11.61 4.88 -4.62
CA ALA A 50 -10.48 4.45 -5.47
C ALA A 50 -10.21 2.94 -5.45
N CYS A 51 -10.83 2.18 -4.54
CA CYS A 51 -10.56 0.73 -4.45
C CYS A 51 -11.72 -0.13 -3.94
N ASN A 52 -12.87 0.48 -3.65
CA ASN A 52 -14.08 -0.17 -3.19
C ASN A 52 -13.87 -1.04 -1.93
N LYS A 53 -13.02 -0.59 -1.01
CA LYS A 53 -12.79 -1.20 0.30
C LYS A 53 -13.10 -0.23 1.42
N ASN A 54 -13.64 -0.72 2.53
CA ASN A 54 -13.85 0.09 3.72
C ASN A 54 -12.50 0.60 4.26
N ALA A 55 -12.45 1.90 4.54
CA ALA A 55 -11.33 2.59 5.16
C ALA A 55 -11.82 3.29 6.43
N SER A 56 -11.10 3.09 7.54
CA SER A 56 -11.40 3.72 8.83
C SER A 56 -11.09 5.21 8.85
N THR A 57 -10.18 5.66 7.98
CA THR A 57 -9.73 7.04 7.88
C THR A 57 -9.72 7.41 6.41
N VAL A 58 -10.45 8.46 6.07
CA VAL A 58 -10.69 8.89 4.69
C VAL A 58 -10.52 10.40 4.55
N LEU A 59 -10.12 10.82 3.36
CA LEU A 59 -10.28 12.19 2.89
C LEU A 59 -11.59 12.26 2.10
N ASN A 60 -12.43 13.24 2.39
CA ASN A 60 -13.72 13.42 1.74
C ASN A 60 -13.65 14.57 0.75
N CYS A 61 -14.34 14.38 -0.36
CA CYS A 61 -14.75 15.48 -1.22
C CYS A 61 -15.89 16.24 -0.53
N VAL A 62 -15.86 17.57 -0.59
CA VAL A 62 -16.98 18.41 -0.12
C VAL A 62 -18.01 18.67 -1.21
N ASP A 63 -17.63 18.49 -2.47
CA ASP A 63 -18.47 18.74 -3.65
C ASP A 63 -19.28 17.50 -4.07
N CYS A 64 -18.90 16.29 -3.64
CA CYS A 64 -19.62 15.05 -3.91
C CYS A 64 -19.34 13.95 -2.87
N GLU A 65 -19.98 12.79 -2.99
CA GLU A 65 -19.88 11.68 -2.03
C GLU A 65 -18.57 10.87 -2.09
N PHE A 66 -17.56 11.35 -2.83
CA PHE A 66 -16.29 10.64 -2.96
C PHE A 66 -15.49 10.66 -1.66
N ALA A 67 -15.00 9.49 -1.25
CA ALA A 67 -14.11 9.32 -0.11
C ALA A 67 -12.86 8.53 -0.51
N LEU A 68 -11.68 8.96 -0.08
CA LEU A 68 -10.39 8.33 -0.36
C LEU A 68 -9.75 7.82 0.92
N GLY A 69 -9.60 6.51 1.03
CA GLY A 69 -8.86 5.90 2.14
C GLY A 69 -7.36 6.23 2.08
N PHE A 70 -6.73 6.39 3.24
CA PHE A 70 -5.29 6.69 3.34
C PHE A 70 -4.37 5.66 2.66
N ASP A 71 -4.80 4.40 2.59
CA ASP A 71 -4.07 3.37 1.84
C ASP A 71 -3.94 3.71 0.36
N CYS A 72 -4.97 4.36 -0.22
CA CYS A 72 -4.96 4.82 -1.61
C CYS A 72 -4.29 6.19 -1.73
N ALA A 73 -4.57 7.12 -0.80
CA ALA A 73 -3.95 8.45 -0.81
C ALA A 73 -2.41 8.40 -0.72
N THR A 74 -1.86 7.41 -0.01
CA THR A 74 -0.41 7.23 0.17
C THR A 74 0.20 6.16 -0.77
N LEU A 75 -0.56 5.71 -1.77
CA LEU A 75 -0.06 4.83 -2.82
C LEU A 75 0.65 5.70 -3.87
N PRO A 76 1.93 5.43 -4.22
CA PRO A 76 2.63 6.22 -5.22
C PRO A 76 1.93 6.15 -6.58
N HIS A 77 1.61 7.31 -7.15
CA HIS A 77 0.92 7.35 -8.44
C HIS A 77 1.79 6.80 -9.59
N LYS A 78 3.07 7.18 -9.62
CA LYS A 78 4.06 6.70 -10.58
C LYS A 78 5.22 6.02 -9.88
N VAL A 79 5.69 4.92 -10.45
CA VAL A 79 6.78 4.12 -9.89
C VAL A 79 7.69 3.59 -10.99
N LYS A 80 8.99 3.50 -10.65
CA LYS A 80 9.98 2.84 -11.50
C LYS A 80 10.08 1.38 -11.06
N HIS A 81 9.94 0.46 -12.01
CA HIS A 81 10.06 -0.97 -11.72
C HIS A 81 11.04 -1.63 -12.70
N LYS A 82 11.73 -2.69 -12.26
CA LYS A 82 12.77 -3.38 -13.05
C LYS A 82 12.24 -4.07 -14.31
N CYS A 83 10.93 -4.35 -14.38
CA CYS A 83 10.32 -4.97 -15.55
C CYS A 83 10.08 -4.00 -16.71
N ASP A 84 10.20 -2.68 -16.49
CA ASP A 84 9.89 -1.69 -17.53
C ASP A 84 10.90 -0.52 -17.52
N THR A 85 11.23 -0.03 -18.72
CA THR A 85 12.09 1.14 -18.91
C THR A 85 11.37 2.47 -18.70
N HIS A 86 10.04 2.49 -18.73
CA HIS A 86 9.20 3.65 -18.42
C HIS A 86 8.77 3.64 -16.94
N PHE A 87 8.03 4.68 -16.55
CA PHE A 87 7.34 4.72 -15.26
C PHE A 87 5.98 4.05 -15.42
N LEU A 88 5.67 3.15 -14.49
CA LEU A 88 4.32 2.61 -14.37
C LEU A 88 3.45 3.63 -13.64
N SER A 89 2.21 3.80 -14.09
CA SER A 89 1.19 4.61 -13.43
C SER A 89 0.14 3.68 -12.82
N VAL A 90 -0.45 4.08 -11.69
CA VAL A 90 -1.53 3.32 -11.08
C VAL A 90 -2.84 3.55 -11.85
N CYS A 91 -3.48 2.46 -12.27
CA CYS A 91 -4.88 2.44 -12.67
C CYS A 91 -5.73 2.15 -11.43
N PHE A 92 -6.80 2.91 -11.21
CA PHE A 92 -7.73 2.73 -10.09
C PHE A 92 -8.90 1.78 -10.41
N GLY A 93 -8.78 1.04 -11.50
CA GLY A 93 -9.77 0.11 -12.01
C GLY A 93 -10.53 0.68 -13.21
N GLU A 94 -11.01 -0.20 -14.06
CA GLU A 94 -11.74 0.11 -15.27
C GLU A 94 -12.83 -0.95 -15.53
N GLU A 95 -13.97 -0.51 -16.04
CA GLU A 95 -15.07 -1.41 -16.39
C GLU A 95 -14.81 -2.05 -17.76
N THR A 96 -13.95 -3.08 -17.78
CA THR A 96 -13.62 -3.82 -19.00
C THR A 96 -13.76 -5.32 -18.81
N SER A 97 -14.07 -6.02 -19.89
CA SER A 97 -14.01 -7.49 -19.95
C SER A 97 -12.61 -8.00 -20.31
N GLY A 98 -11.62 -7.11 -20.34
CA GLY A 98 -10.23 -7.43 -20.65
C GLY A 98 -9.64 -8.40 -19.64
N GLN A 99 -8.70 -9.23 -20.11
CA GLN A 99 -7.94 -10.12 -19.24
C GLN A 99 -6.51 -9.61 -19.18
N TYR A 100 -6.09 -9.19 -17.98
CA TYR A 100 -4.74 -8.75 -17.72
C TYR A 100 -3.95 -9.82 -16.96
N TRP A 101 -2.65 -9.87 -17.21
CA TRP A 101 -1.72 -10.75 -16.53
C TRP A 101 -0.60 -9.93 -15.90
N CYS A 102 -0.15 -10.36 -14.73
CA CYS A 102 0.96 -9.72 -14.04
C CYS A 102 2.28 -10.28 -14.54
N GLU A 103 3.13 -9.43 -15.10
CA GLU A 103 4.47 -9.82 -15.62
C GLU A 103 5.45 -10.28 -14.52
N VAL A 104 5.13 -10.09 -13.23
CA VAL A 104 6.01 -10.50 -12.12
C VAL A 104 5.65 -11.87 -11.55
N CYS A 105 4.36 -12.15 -11.36
CA CYS A 105 3.90 -13.40 -10.75
C CYS A 105 3.16 -14.32 -11.72
N GLU A 106 2.98 -13.91 -12.97
CA GLU A 106 2.32 -14.68 -14.03
C GLU A 106 0.89 -15.10 -13.69
N THR A 107 0.20 -14.31 -12.85
CA THR A 107 -1.20 -14.53 -12.48
C THR A 107 -2.11 -13.41 -12.94
N ARG A 108 -3.42 -13.70 -12.99
CA ARG A 108 -4.46 -12.77 -13.46
C ARG A 108 -4.53 -11.50 -12.62
N VAL A 109 -4.63 -10.37 -13.30
CA VAL A 109 -4.93 -9.07 -12.71
C VAL A 109 -6.42 -8.78 -12.92
N ASP A 110 -7.09 -8.36 -11.86
CA ASP A 110 -8.51 -8.00 -11.87
C ASP A 110 -8.65 -6.55 -12.36
N PRO A 111 -9.25 -6.30 -13.54
CA PRO A 111 -9.41 -4.95 -14.11
C PRO A 111 -10.19 -4.00 -13.22
N ASN A 112 -11.10 -4.53 -12.39
CA ASN A 112 -11.94 -3.72 -11.50
C ASN A 112 -11.21 -3.32 -10.20
N LYS A 113 -9.98 -3.78 -10.02
CA LYS A 113 -9.12 -3.42 -8.89
C LYS A 113 -7.98 -2.55 -9.37
N ARG A 114 -7.33 -1.88 -8.42
CA ARG A 114 -6.12 -1.12 -8.70
C ARG A 114 -4.94 -2.02 -9.11
N PHE A 115 -4.19 -1.57 -10.11
CA PHE A 115 -2.95 -2.20 -10.60
C PHE A 115 -2.02 -1.14 -11.20
N TYR A 116 -0.75 -1.48 -11.41
CA TYR A 116 0.20 -0.62 -12.13
C TYR A 116 0.24 -1.00 -13.60
N THR A 117 0.24 -0.01 -14.47
CA THR A 117 0.36 -0.22 -15.92
C THR A 117 1.27 0.81 -16.59
N CYS A 118 1.86 0.43 -17.72
CA CYS A 118 2.61 1.30 -18.61
C CYS A 118 1.84 1.39 -19.93
N GLU A 119 1.45 2.59 -20.34
CA GLU A 119 0.73 2.78 -21.62
C GLU A 119 1.63 2.50 -22.83
N ASP A 120 2.93 2.80 -22.73
CA ASP A 120 3.88 2.64 -23.84
C ASP A 120 4.26 1.17 -24.09
N CYS A 121 4.32 0.36 -23.02
CA CYS A 121 4.78 -1.03 -23.07
C CYS A 121 3.69 -2.06 -22.78
N SER A 122 2.48 -1.63 -22.43
CA SER A 122 1.36 -2.49 -21.99
C SER A 122 1.70 -3.40 -20.81
N THR A 123 2.75 -3.10 -20.05
CA THR A 123 3.18 -3.89 -18.88
C THR A 123 2.16 -3.71 -17.79
N THR A 124 1.59 -4.80 -17.27
CA THR A 124 0.60 -4.77 -16.19
C THR A 124 1.11 -5.53 -14.97
N LEU A 125 1.00 -4.95 -13.78
CA LEU A 125 1.52 -5.51 -12.53
C LEU A 125 0.53 -5.31 -11.38
N HIS A 126 0.36 -6.33 -10.52
CA HIS A 126 -0.36 -6.13 -9.26
C HIS A 126 0.35 -5.08 -8.38
N ILE A 127 -0.42 -4.32 -7.61
CA ILE A 127 0.12 -3.36 -6.63
C ILE A 127 1.15 -4.03 -5.70
N ASN A 128 0.84 -5.23 -5.20
CA ASN A 128 1.73 -5.96 -4.28
C ASN A 128 3.01 -6.47 -4.98
N CYS A 129 2.99 -6.71 -6.29
CA CYS A 129 4.19 -7.11 -7.02
C CYS A 129 5.18 -5.95 -7.22
N VAL A 130 4.68 -4.70 -7.20
CA VAL A 130 5.51 -3.50 -7.38
C VAL A 130 5.96 -2.92 -6.04
N ILE A 131 5.01 -2.79 -5.12
CA ILE A 131 5.22 -2.12 -3.84
C ILE A 131 5.50 -3.13 -2.73
N GLY A 132 5.11 -4.40 -2.82
CA GLY A 132 5.23 -5.33 -1.69
C GLY A 132 4.49 -4.88 -0.42
N GLU A 133 4.45 -5.76 0.57
CA GLU A 133 3.87 -5.52 1.88
C GLU A 133 4.83 -4.70 2.77
N PHE A 134 6.14 -4.89 2.60
CA PHE A 134 7.18 -4.38 3.49
C PHE A 134 8.03 -3.24 2.93
N THR A 135 7.79 -2.75 1.71
CA THR A 135 8.67 -1.72 1.08
C THR A 135 8.83 -0.46 1.90
N PHE A 136 7.79 -0.07 2.65
CA PHE A 136 7.88 1.13 3.48
C PHE A 136 8.32 0.83 4.91
N TRP A 137 8.49 -0.43 5.28
CA TRP A 137 8.93 -0.79 6.61
C TRP A 137 10.43 -0.52 6.76
N ARG A 138 10.81 0.03 7.91
CA ARG A 138 12.21 0.16 8.28
C ARG A 138 12.82 -1.24 8.51
N PRO A 139 13.92 -1.62 7.85
CA PRO A 139 14.67 -2.83 8.20
C PRO A 139 15.22 -2.78 9.62
N GLY A 140 15.30 -3.95 10.27
CA GLY A 140 15.80 -4.11 11.64
C GLY A 140 14.72 -4.42 12.67
N LEU A 141 15.09 -4.31 13.95
CA LEU A 141 14.21 -4.64 15.08
C LEU A 141 13.14 -3.57 15.28
N MET A 142 11.91 -4.01 15.49
CA MET A 142 10.76 -3.18 15.79
C MET A 142 9.73 -3.91 16.66
N SER A 143 8.84 -3.15 17.29
CA SER A 143 7.69 -3.68 18.01
C SER A 143 6.50 -3.80 17.05
N VAL A 144 5.93 -4.99 16.92
CA VAL A 144 4.69 -5.23 16.19
C VAL A 144 3.68 -5.79 17.18
N SER A 145 2.70 -4.97 17.56
CA SER A 145 1.77 -5.27 18.65
C SER A 145 2.53 -5.62 19.95
N LEU A 146 2.39 -6.84 20.48
CA LEU A 146 3.01 -7.32 21.72
C LEU A 146 4.33 -8.08 21.49
N TYR A 147 4.84 -8.11 20.25
CA TYR A 147 5.99 -8.91 19.86
C TYR A 147 7.15 -8.04 19.37
N GLN A 148 8.37 -8.46 19.67
CA GLN A 148 9.54 -8.00 18.95
C GLN A 148 9.66 -8.74 17.61
N ALA A 149 9.80 -7.98 16.53
CA ALA A 149 9.98 -8.51 15.18
C ALA A 149 11.15 -7.83 14.48
N THR A 150 11.86 -8.58 13.64
CA THR A 150 12.94 -8.07 12.80
C THR A 150 12.49 -8.11 11.34
N VAL A 151 12.52 -6.96 10.67
CA VAL A 151 12.28 -6.85 9.22
C VAL A 151 13.60 -7.01 8.49
N LEU A 152 13.68 -7.98 7.58
CA LEU A 152 14.86 -8.24 6.76
C LEU A 152 14.53 -8.03 5.28
N PRO A 153 15.42 -7.40 4.48
CA PRO A 153 15.24 -7.32 3.04
C PRO A 153 15.20 -8.71 2.39
N ASN A 154 14.27 -8.93 1.45
CA ASN A 154 14.14 -10.19 0.71
C ASN A 154 14.78 -10.13 -0.68
N VAL A 155 16.05 -9.73 -0.73
CA VAL A 155 16.79 -9.49 -1.99
C VAL A 155 17.71 -10.64 -2.38
N PHE A 156 17.76 -11.71 -1.59
CA PHE A 156 18.65 -12.85 -1.82
C PHE A 156 18.03 -13.88 -2.76
N ALA A 157 18.87 -14.57 -3.54
CA ALA A 157 18.42 -15.62 -4.48
C ALA A 157 17.65 -16.75 -3.76
N SER A 158 18.08 -17.11 -2.55
CA SER A 158 17.34 -18.00 -1.66
C SER A 158 16.43 -17.18 -0.74
N ARG A 159 15.16 -17.04 -1.13
CA ARG A 159 14.15 -16.35 -0.32
C ARG A 159 14.00 -17.02 1.06
N PRO A 160 13.93 -16.27 2.18
CA PRO A 160 13.74 -16.83 3.51
C PRO A 160 12.42 -17.58 3.62
N CYS A 161 12.38 -18.61 4.45
CA CYS A 161 11.12 -19.20 4.89
C CYS A 161 10.47 -18.25 5.91
N CYS A 162 9.23 -17.85 5.65
CA CYS A 162 8.46 -17.09 6.61
C CYS A 162 8.14 -17.95 7.84
N HIS A 163 8.41 -17.44 9.04
CA HIS A 163 8.16 -18.18 10.27
C HIS A 163 6.68 -18.44 10.52
N MET A 164 5.80 -17.54 10.06
CA MET A 164 4.35 -17.65 10.28
C MET A 164 3.66 -18.65 9.34
N CYS A 165 3.99 -18.65 8.05
CA CYS A 165 3.32 -19.49 7.06
C CYS A 165 4.17 -20.67 6.56
N LEU A 166 5.39 -20.82 7.08
CA LEU A 166 6.36 -21.88 6.75
C LEU A 166 6.70 -22.03 5.26
N SER A 167 6.33 -21.04 4.44
CA SER A 167 6.55 -21.00 3.00
C SER A 167 7.66 -20.00 2.66
N ARG A 168 8.30 -20.16 1.50
CA ARG A 168 9.25 -19.15 1.01
C ARG A 168 8.49 -17.85 0.74
N CYS A 169 8.94 -16.77 1.36
CA CYS A 169 8.26 -15.49 1.21
C CYS A 169 8.39 -15.00 -0.23
N GLU A 170 7.26 -14.81 -0.92
CA GLU A 170 7.24 -14.34 -2.32
C GLU A 170 7.42 -12.82 -2.45
N ASP A 171 7.20 -12.10 -1.35
CA ASP A 171 7.34 -10.66 -1.31
C ASP A 171 8.81 -10.26 -1.36
N THR A 172 9.23 -9.64 -2.47
CA THR A 172 10.60 -9.18 -2.66
C THR A 172 10.98 -7.97 -1.81
N SER A 173 10.01 -7.28 -1.20
CA SER A 173 10.27 -6.09 -0.39
C SER A 173 10.82 -6.40 1.00
N GLY A 174 10.50 -7.57 1.57
CA GLY A 174 11.00 -7.94 2.89
C GLY A 174 10.39 -9.23 3.44
N VAL A 175 10.92 -9.69 4.56
CA VAL A 175 10.38 -10.76 5.39
C VAL A 175 10.40 -10.33 6.85
N ILE A 176 9.37 -10.69 7.60
CA ILE A 176 9.33 -10.50 9.06
C ILE A 176 9.79 -11.78 9.75
N TYR A 177 10.74 -11.64 10.66
CA TYR A 177 11.06 -12.65 11.68
C TYR A 177 10.50 -12.17 13.03
N ILE A 178 9.43 -12.80 13.50
CA ILE A 178 8.86 -12.52 14.83
C ILE A 178 9.67 -13.32 15.85
N SER A 179 10.21 -12.67 16.86
CA SER A 179 10.88 -13.35 17.96
C SER A 179 9.87 -13.90 18.97
N ASP A 180 10.20 -14.99 19.64
CA ASP A 180 9.39 -15.56 20.74
C ASP A 180 9.41 -14.69 22.01
N LYS A 181 10.03 -13.50 21.97
CA LYS A 181 10.11 -12.58 23.10
C LYS A 181 8.89 -11.67 23.12
N TYR A 182 8.07 -11.86 24.14
CA TYR A 182 6.95 -10.99 24.50
C TYR A 182 7.47 -9.69 25.14
N LEU A 183 6.84 -8.56 24.82
CA LEU A 183 7.13 -7.24 25.42
C LEU A 183 6.28 -6.97 26.67
#